data_AF-A0A2S9YMW2-F1
#
_entry.id   AF-A0A2S9YMW2-F1
#
_cell.length_a   1.000
_cell.length_b   1.000
_cell.length_c   1.000
_cell.angle_alpha   90.00
_cell.angle_beta   90.00
_cell.angle_gamma   90.00
#
_symmetry.space_group_name_H-M   'P 1'
#
loop_
_entity.id
_entity.type
_entity.pdbx_description
1 polymer ?
#
loop_
_entity_poly.entity_id
_entity_poly.type
_entity_poly.pdbx_seq_one_letter_code
_entity_poly.pdbx_strand_id
1 'polypeptide(L)'
;MHMMNRSYGICGLLLLGSGCGLEPIGDAGGEDAIPPAVQQAFDESCATSTGCHSAGAAQVVLAAPESGQILMSSSSAGGGPFVTLGDLESSYIAQKILGGPNITGGPMPPSPQSPNDSLNRAIIIGWIAGVPIEDGGGDGDGDSGDGDGDPGDGDGDPTPTCYIEAPVPAMPSFDADIWPIIENRCGVMGCHANLSSPLMPDAMTTYDNLVSVAAGGAALNLIEPMSADDSYMWHKLMGTQTSVMGGGSAMPLTGAMCPIEIQAIYAWINSGAEL
;
A
#
# COMPACT_ATOMS: atom_id res chain seq x y z
N MET A 1 40.86 -24.44 -68.17
CA MET A 1 41.84 -25.16 -67.30
C MET A 1 41.45 -24.79 -65.86
N HIS A 2 40.63 -25.59 -65.17
CA HIS A 2 41.03 -26.62 -64.18
C HIS A 2 42.07 -26.06 -63.19
N MET A 3 41.86 -25.93 -61.87
CA MET A 3 41.34 -26.87 -60.84
C MET A 3 40.75 -26.04 -59.66
N MET A 4 39.63 -26.37 -59.00
CA MET A 4 39.45 -27.30 -57.85
C MET A 4 40.43 -27.01 -56.69
N ASN A 5 40.12 -26.98 -55.39
CA ASN A 5 38.96 -27.31 -54.54
C ASN A 5 39.44 -27.06 -53.08
N ARG A 6 38.60 -26.58 -52.13
CA ARG A 6 38.59 -27.07 -50.74
C ARG A 6 37.54 -26.38 -49.85
N SER A 7 36.57 -27.20 -49.43
CA SER A 7 35.63 -26.99 -48.33
C SER A 7 36.31 -26.97 -46.95
N TYR A 8 35.86 -26.08 -46.07
CA TYR A 8 35.77 -26.19 -44.60
C TYR A 8 34.67 -25.19 -44.21
N GLY A 9 33.64 -25.46 -43.41
CA GLY A 9 33.50 -26.32 -42.25
C GLY A 9 32.78 -25.45 -41.20
N ILE A 10 31.49 -25.72 -40.98
CA ILE A 10 30.64 -25.05 -40.00
C ILE A 10 31.25 -25.27 -38.60
N CYS A 11 31.40 -24.21 -37.81
CA CYS A 11 31.43 -24.37 -36.36
C CYS A 11 30.95 -23.07 -35.70
N GLY A 12 29.75 -23.15 -35.09
CA GLY A 12 29.17 -22.07 -34.30
C GLY A 12 30.06 -21.73 -33.12
N LEU A 13 30.25 -20.44 -32.89
CA LEU A 13 30.80 -19.94 -31.65
C LEU A 13 29.62 -19.43 -30.81
N LEU A 14 29.02 -20.38 -30.09
CA LEU A 14 28.24 -20.14 -28.89
C LEU A 14 29.14 -19.44 -27.87
N LEU A 15 28.86 -18.18 -27.59
CA LEU A 15 29.40 -17.49 -26.43
C LEU A 15 28.70 -18.04 -25.18
N LEU A 16 29.38 -18.98 -24.53
CA LEU A 16 29.14 -19.41 -23.16
C LEU A 16 29.45 -18.24 -22.22
N GLY A 17 28.42 -17.55 -21.74
CA GLY A 17 28.48 -16.76 -20.52
C GLY A 17 28.10 -17.65 -19.34
N SER A 18 29.10 -18.15 -18.62
CA SER A 18 28.89 -18.88 -17.38
C SER A 18 28.56 -17.93 -16.23
N GLY A 19 27.37 -18.10 -15.66
CA GLY A 19 27.18 -18.24 -14.21
C GLY A 19 27.33 -17.00 -13.34
N CYS A 20 26.22 -16.29 -13.14
CA CYS A 20 25.65 -16.11 -11.80
C CYS A 20 24.19 -16.61 -11.89
N GLY A 21 24.00 -17.89 -11.64
CA GLY A 21 22.66 -18.47 -11.46
C GLY A 21 22.18 -18.13 -10.05
N LEU A 22 21.25 -17.19 -9.96
CA LEU A 22 20.27 -17.17 -8.89
C LEU A 22 19.04 -17.85 -9.47
N GLU A 23 18.88 -19.14 -9.15
CA GLU A 23 17.60 -19.81 -9.32
C GLU A 23 16.68 -19.27 -8.21
N PRO A 24 15.49 -18.74 -8.53
CA PRO A 24 14.52 -18.41 -7.51
C PRO A 24 14.06 -19.70 -6.83
N ILE A 25 14.26 -19.77 -5.51
CA ILE A 25 13.66 -20.78 -4.66
C ILE A 25 12.27 -20.26 -4.29
N GLY A 26 11.21 -20.94 -4.74
CA GLY A 26 9.85 -20.76 -4.26
C GLY A 26 8.81 -20.71 -5.38
N ASP A 27 8.20 -21.86 -5.69
CA ASP A 27 6.92 -21.91 -6.41
C ASP A 27 5.80 -21.42 -5.46
N ALA A 28 5.57 -20.10 -5.42
CA ALA A 28 4.30 -19.43 -5.14
C ALA A 28 4.49 -17.90 -5.31
N GLY A 29 3.84 -17.31 -6.32
CA GLY A 29 3.80 -15.85 -6.53
C GLY A 29 5.01 -15.30 -7.28
N GLY A 30 4.91 -15.16 -8.60
CA GLY A 30 5.96 -14.50 -9.39
C GLY A 30 6.10 -13.03 -8.99
N GLU A 31 7.33 -12.52 -9.01
CA GLU A 31 7.71 -11.11 -8.75
C GLU A 31 7.03 -10.09 -9.72
N ASP A 32 6.23 -10.58 -10.67
CA ASP A 32 5.47 -9.85 -11.69
C ASP A 32 3.94 -9.89 -11.46
N ALA A 33 3.46 -10.36 -10.31
CA ALA A 33 2.03 -10.46 -10.01
C ALA A 33 1.55 -9.29 -9.13
N ILE A 34 0.33 -8.82 -9.39
CA ILE A 34 -0.35 -7.87 -8.50
C ILE A 34 -0.84 -8.66 -7.27
N PRO A 35 -0.51 -8.24 -6.03
CA PRO A 35 -0.97 -8.92 -4.82
C PRO A 35 -2.50 -8.96 -4.74
N PRO A 36 -3.12 -10.02 -4.18
CA PRO A 36 -4.57 -10.16 -4.13
C PRO A 36 -5.30 -8.97 -3.49
N ALA A 37 -4.78 -8.40 -2.40
CA ALA A 37 -5.37 -7.23 -1.75
C ALA A 37 -5.35 -5.98 -2.65
N VAL A 38 -4.29 -5.81 -3.44
CA VAL A 38 -4.17 -4.72 -4.42
C VAL A 38 -5.15 -4.95 -5.58
N GLN A 39 -5.27 -6.19 -6.03
CA GLN A 39 -6.22 -6.54 -7.07
C GLN A 39 -7.66 -6.28 -6.62
N GLN A 40 -8.02 -6.67 -5.39
CA GLN A 40 -9.32 -6.37 -4.80
C GLN A 40 -9.57 -4.85 -4.75
N ALA A 41 -8.59 -4.07 -4.32
CA ALA A 41 -8.70 -2.61 -4.29
C ALA A 41 -8.94 -2.02 -5.69
N PHE A 42 -8.26 -2.54 -6.72
CA PHE A 42 -8.53 -2.15 -8.11
C PHE A 42 -9.95 -2.53 -8.54
N ASP A 43 -10.41 -3.74 -8.22
CA ASP A 43 -11.73 -4.23 -8.62
C ASP A 43 -12.87 -3.44 -7.97
N GLU A 44 -12.73 -3.11 -6.69
CA GLU A 44 -13.75 -2.39 -5.92
C GLU A 44 -13.85 -0.90 -6.29
N SER A 45 -12.71 -0.24 -6.60
CA SER A 45 -12.66 1.23 -6.73
C SER A 45 -12.27 1.74 -8.11
N CYS A 46 -11.82 0.90 -9.04
CA CYS A 46 -11.33 1.34 -10.35
C CYS A 46 -11.92 0.54 -11.52
N ALA A 47 -11.98 -0.79 -11.39
CA ALA A 47 -12.49 -1.72 -12.39
C ALA A 47 -13.95 -2.12 -12.12
N THR A 48 -14.74 -1.18 -11.59
CA THR A 48 -16.14 -1.40 -11.27
C THR A 48 -17.00 -1.70 -12.51
N SER A 49 -18.18 -2.29 -12.29
CA SER A 49 -19.14 -2.63 -13.35
C SER A 49 -19.58 -1.44 -14.22
N THR A 50 -19.33 -0.22 -13.78
CA THR A 50 -19.54 1.03 -14.52
C THR A 50 -18.53 1.25 -15.65
N GLY A 51 -17.51 0.39 -15.78
CA GLY A 51 -16.72 0.28 -17.01
C GLY A 51 -15.54 1.25 -17.13
N CYS A 52 -15.05 1.82 -16.03
CA CYS A 52 -13.96 2.80 -16.10
C CYS A 52 -12.61 2.14 -16.44
N HIS A 53 -12.25 1.06 -15.75
CA HIS A 53 -11.01 0.30 -15.97
C HIS A 53 -11.21 -1.23 -15.96
N SER A 54 -12.41 -1.71 -16.27
CA SER A 54 -12.71 -3.14 -16.34
C SER A 54 -12.27 -3.77 -17.68
N ALA A 55 -12.42 -5.08 -17.81
CA ALA A 55 -12.09 -5.81 -19.02
C ALA A 55 -12.74 -5.18 -20.28
N GLY A 56 -11.93 -4.91 -21.30
CA GLY A 56 -12.37 -4.27 -22.53
C GLY A 56 -12.48 -2.74 -22.47
N ALA A 57 -12.04 -2.10 -21.37
CA ALA A 57 -11.90 -0.65 -21.33
C ALA A 57 -10.98 -0.14 -22.46
N ALA A 58 -11.32 1.02 -23.02
CA ALA A 58 -10.50 1.67 -24.05
C ALA A 58 -9.18 2.24 -23.52
N GLN A 59 -9.00 2.23 -22.20
CA GLN A 59 -7.83 2.70 -21.48
C GLN A 59 -7.14 1.50 -20.78
N VAL A 60 -6.27 1.78 -19.81
CA VAL A 60 -5.68 0.72 -18.98
C VAL A 60 -6.77 -0.14 -18.32
N VAL A 61 -6.60 -1.45 -18.39
CA VAL A 61 -7.45 -2.44 -17.72
C VAL A 61 -6.81 -2.77 -16.37
N LEU A 62 -7.55 -2.57 -15.29
CA LEU A 62 -7.14 -2.82 -13.91
C LEU A 62 -7.87 -4.02 -13.29
N ALA A 63 -8.82 -4.62 -14.00
CA ALA A 63 -9.41 -5.90 -13.63
C ALA A 63 -8.42 -7.05 -13.85
N ALA A 64 -8.45 -8.04 -12.97
CA ALA A 64 -7.80 -9.32 -13.24
C ALA A 64 -8.50 -10.05 -14.40
N PRO A 65 -7.75 -10.85 -15.19
CA PRO A 65 -6.30 -11.10 -15.09
C PRO A 65 -5.41 -10.07 -15.84
N GLU A 66 -5.99 -9.12 -16.58
CA GLU A 66 -5.22 -8.22 -17.47
C GLU A 66 -4.43 -7.14 -16.72
N SER A 67 -4.81 -6.85 -15.47
CA SER A 67 -4.19 -5.86 -14.60
C SER A 67 -2.66 -5.99 -14.49
N GLY A 68 -2.11 -7.21 -14.51
CA GLY A 68 -0.66 -7.45 -14.43
C GLY A 68 0.15 -6.73 -15.52
N GLN A 69 -0.47 -6.33 -16.63
CA GLN A 69 0.20 -5.56 -17.68
C GLN A 69 0.70 -4.18 -17.23
N ILE A 70 0.15 -3.62 -16.14
CA ILE A 70 0.58 -2.30 -15.62
C ILE A 70 2.01 -2.30 -15.08
N LEU A 71 2.56 -3.47 -14.74
CA LEU A 71 3.94 -3.62 -14.27
C LEU A 71 4.95 -3.54 -15.42
N MET A 72 4.51 -3.83 -16.64
CA MET A 72 5.38 -3.94 -17.82
C MET A 72 5.09 -2.89 -18.89
N SER A 73 4.10 -2.02 -18.66
CA SER A 73 3.58 -1.09 -19.66
C SER A 73 3.66 0.37 -19.20
N SER A 74 3.67 1.26 -20.19
CA SER A 74 3.70 2.71 -19.98
C SER A 74 2.40 3.38 -20.37
N SER A 75 2.04 4.42 -19.62
CA SER A 75 0.93 5.30 -19.92
C SER A 75 1.23 6.14 -21.15
N SER A 76 0.42 5.96 -22.20
CA SER A 76 0.44 6.82 -23.39
C SER A 76 0.00 8.26 -23.08
N ALA A 77 -0.75 8.48 -22.00
CA ALA A 77 -1.23 9.79 -21.57
C ALA A 77 -0.25 10.53 -20.63
N GLY A 78 0.63 9.80 -19.94
CA GLY A 78 1.60 10.36 -18.99
C GLY A 78 3.05 10.36 -19.47
N GLY A 79 3.39 9.57 -20.49
CA GLY A 79 4.76 9.48 -21.00
C GLY A 79 5.73 8.68 -20.12
N GLY A 80 5.23 7.88 -19.17
CA GLY A 80 6.02 7.09 -18.22
C GLY A 80 5.34 5.76 -17.85
N PRO A 81 6.02 4.89 -17.08
CA PRO A 81 5.47 3.60 -16.65
C PRO A 81 4.16 3.76 -15.87
N PHE A 82 3.25 2.78 -15.96
CA PHE A 82 2.04 2.78 -15.14
C PHE A 82 2.39 2.62 -13.65
N VAL A 83 3.28 1.68 -13.36
CA VAL A 83 3.82 1.40 -12.02
C VAL A 83 5.34 1.29 -12.09
N THR A 84 6.00 2.01 -11.20
CA THR A 84 7.40 1.84 -10.82
C THR A 84 7.39 1.56 -9.32
N LEU A 85 7.56 0.30 -8.93
CA LEU A 85 7.58 -0.07 -7.51
C LEU A 85 8.70 0.68 -6.78
N GLY A 86 8.37 1.23 -5.61
CA GLY A 86 9.26 2.07 -4.81
C GLY A 86 9.32 3.54 -5.24
N ASP A 87 8.63 3.95 -6.30
CA ASP A 87 8.65 5.33 -6.81
C ASP A 87 7.25 5.82 -7.20
N LEU A 88 6.62 6.57 -6.29
CA LEU A 88 5.31 7.17 -6.50
C LEU A 88 5.32 8.31 -7.54
N GLU A 89 6.45 8.99 -7.72
CA GLU A 89 6.56 10.15 -8.63
C GLU A 89 6.66 9.69 -10.08
N SER A 90 7.39 8.61 -10.32
CA SER A 90 7.54 7.99 -11.64
C SER A 90 6.35 7.10 -12.02
N SER A 91 5.50 6.71 -11.06
CA SER A 91 4.34 5.85 -11.28
C SER A 91 3.10 6.62 -11.71
N TYR A 92 2.67 6.46 -12.97
CA TYR A 92 1.50 7.17 -13.47
C TYR A 92 0.22 6.89 -12.68
N ILE A 93 0.00 5.64 -12.24
CA ILE A 93 -1.18 5.27 -11.45
C ILE A 93 -1.17 5.97 -10.09
N ALA A 94 0.00 6.03 -9.42
CA ALA A 94 0.11 6.74 -8.16
C ALA A 94 -0.16 8.25 -8.32
N GLN A 95 0.42 8.86 -9.35
CA GLN A 95 0.15 10.27 -9.67
C GLN A 95 -1.34 10.50 -9.96
N LYS A 96 -2.00 9.58 -10.68
CA LYS A 96 -3.44 9.64 -10.95
C LYS A 96 -4.28 9.55 -9.69
N ILE A 97 -3.93 8.68 -8.76
CA ILE A 97 -4.66 8.52 -7.51
C ILE A 97 -4.44 9.72 -6.58
N LEU A 98 -3.23 10.28 -6.53
CA LEU A 98 -2.86 11.37 -5.62
C LEU A 98 -3.17 12.76 -6.17
N GLY A 99 -3.54 12.89 -7.46
CA GLY A 99 -3.74 14.20 -8.08
C GLY A 99 -2.42 14.94 -8.35
N GLY A 100 -1.35 14.20 -8.67
CA GLY A 100 -0.01 14.73 -8.82
C GLY A 100 0.19 15.67 -10.02
N PRO A 101 1.29 16.44 -10.05
CA PRO A 101 1.50 17.52 -11.02
C PRO A 101 1.67 17.04 -12.48
N ASN A 102 1.97 15.75 -12.68
CA ASN A 102 2.28 15.18 -13.99
C ASN A 102 1.12 14.38 -14.61
N ILE A 103 -0.12 14.60 -14.16
CA ILE A 103 -1.30 13.91 -14.72
C ILE A 103 -2.05 14.75 -15.74
N THR A 104 -2.61 14.08 -16.74
CA THR A 104 -3.60 14.67 -17.64
C THR A 104 -5.01 14.40 -17.09
N GLY A 105 -5.82 15.44 -16.87
CA GLY A 105 -7.16 15.32 -16.29
C GLY A 105 -7.17 15.33 -14.76
N GLY A 106 -8.30 14.97 -14.16
CA GLY A 106 -8.46 14.92 -12.69
C GLY A 106 -7.84 13.68 -12.03
N PRO A 107 -7.79 13.66 -10.70
CA PRO A 107 -7.43 12.48 -9.92
C PRO A 107 -8.45 11.35 -10.12
N MET A 108 -8.00 10.12 -9.88
CA MET A 108 -8.80 8.90 -10.00
C MET A 108 -9.01 8.22 -8.64
N PRO A 109 -10.19 7.60 -8.40
CA PRO A 109 -11.37 7.67 -9.25
C PRO A 109 -12.00 9.08 -9.25
N PRO A 110 -12.68 9.49 -10.34
CA PRO A 110 -13.15 10.87 -10.51
C PRO A 110 -14.36 11.20 -9.64
N SER A 111 -15.00 10.18 -9.08
CA SER A 111 -16.08 10.25 -8.10
C SER A 111 -16.03 8.99 -7.24
N PRO A 112 -16.66 8.99 -6.05
CA PRO A 112 -16.78 7.79 -5.24
C PRO A 112 -17.36 6.61 -6.04
N GLN A 113 -16.70 5.46 -5.99
CA GLN A 113 -17.05 4.19 -6.63
C GLN A 113 -17.46 3.15 -5.58
N SER A 114 -16.80 3.16 -4.43
CA SER A 114 -17.04 2.27 -3.30
C SER A 114 -16.96 3.05 -1.97
N PRO A 115 -17.67 2.62 -0.91
CA PRO A 115 -17.43 3.11 0.46
C PRO A 115 -15.97 2.99 0.90
N ASN A 116 -15.22 2.05 0.31
CA ASN A 116 -13.82 1.78 0.65
C ASN A 116 -12.82 2.55 -0.25
N ASP A 117 -13.25 3.51 -1.06
CA ASP A 117 -12.34 4.19 -2.00
C ASP A 117 -11.10 4.79 -1.36
N SER A 118 -11.25 5.40 -0.18
CA SER A 118 -10.10 5.94 0.57
C SER A 118 -9.12 4.84 0.99
N LEU A 119 -9.62 3.68 1.43
CA LEU A 119 -8.81 2.51 1.77
C LEU A 119 -8.16 1.86 0.55
N ASN A 120 -8.93 1.63 -0.50
CA ASN A 120 -8.46 0.98 -1.73
C ASN A 120 -7.38 1.80 -2.41
N ARG A 121 -7.53 3.14 -2.44
CA ARG A 121 -6.46 4.05 -2.86
C ARG A 121 -5.21 3.89 -1.99
N ALA A 122 -5.38 3.73 -0.68
CA ALA A 122 -4.26 3.55 0.24
C ALA A 122 -3.50 2.24 0.01
N ILE A 123 -4.22 1.13 -0.18
CA ILE A 123 -3.65 -0.18 -0.50
C ILE A 123 -2.84 -0.10 -1.80
N ILE A 124 -3.41 0.51 -2.85
CA ILE A 124 -2.74 0.65 -4.15
C ILE A 124 -1.51 1.55 -4.04
N ILE A 125 -1.61 2.70 -3.35
CA ILE A 125 -0.48 3.62 -3.17
C ILE A 125 0.63 3.00 -2.33
N GLY A 126 0.28 2.29 -1.25
CA GLY A 126 1.25 1.57 -0.41
C GLY A 126 2.02 0.55 -1.22
N TRP A 127 1.30 -0.28 -1.99
CA TRP A 127 1.95 -1.25 -2.88
C TRP A 127 2.91 -0.59 -3.88
N ILE A 128 2.48 0.47 -4.57
CA ILE A 128 3.35 1.18 -5.53
C ILE A 128 4.56 1.81 -4.82
N ALA A 129 4.42 2.29 -3.58
CA ALA A 129 5.53 2.79 -2.78
C ALA A 129 6.54 1.70 -2.37
N GLY A 130 6.32 0.44 -2.75
CA GLY A 130 7.18 -0.69 -2.40
C GLY A 130 6.92 -1.23 -1.00
N VAL A 131 5.75 -0.93 -0.43
CA VAL A 131 5.35 -1.51 0.85
C VAL A 131 5.03 -2.99 0.61
N PRO A 132 5.63 -3.93 1.37
CA PRO A 132 5.27 -5.35 1.28
C PRO A 132 3.79 -5.52 1.61
N ILE A 133 3.07 -6.14 0.68
CA ILE A 133 1.71 -6.61 0.90
C ILE A 133 1.88 -8.10 1.14
N GLU A 134 1.72 -8.55 2.37
CA GLU A 134 1.64 -9.99 2.60
C GLU A 134 0.38 -10.52 1.92
N ASP A 135 0.53 -11.65 1.22
CA ASP A 135 -0.58 -12.34 0.60
C ASP A 135 -1.48 -12.89 1.71
N GLY A 136 -2.37 -12.05 2.22
CA GLY A 136 -3.48 -12.43 3.07
C GLY A 136 -4.47 -13.28 2.29
N GLY A 137 -4.06 -14.50 1.93
CA GLY A 137 -4.92 -15.59 1.53
C GLY A 137 -5.66 -16.07 2.77
N GLY A 138 -6.76 -15.40 3.10
CA GLY A 138 -7.74 -15.85 4.08
C GLY A 138 -9.00 -16.27 3.35
N ASP A 139 -8.95 -17.43 2.71
CA ASP A 139 -10.12 -18.21 2.37
C ASP A 139 -10.96 -18.46 3.63
N GLY A 140 -12.27 -18.27 3.48
CA GLY A 140 -13.20 -18.41 4.58
C GLY A 140 -13.48 -19.87 4.89
N ASP A 141 -13.01 -20.31 6.05
CA ASP A 141 -13.54 -21.47 6.74
C ASP A 141 -13.41 -21.25 8.25
N GLY A 142 -14.57 -21.06 8.88
CA GLY A 142 -14.66 -21.02 10.32
C GLY A 142 -14.30 -22.37 10.90
N ASP A 143 -13.36 -22.37 11.83
CA ASP A 143 -13.32 -23.36 12.89
C ASP A 143 -13.05 -22.70 14.23
N SER A 144 -13.79 -23.15 15.22
CA SER A 144 -13.74 -22.70 16.60
C SER A 144 -12.70 -23.54 17.33
N GLY A 145 -11.73 -22.92 18.01
CA GLY A 145 -10.84 -23.70 18.88
C GLY A 145 -9.77 -22.88 19.59
N ASP A 146 -10.06 -22.60 20.86
CA ASP A 146 -9.19 -22.61 22.03
C ASP A 146 -7.77 -22.02 21.96
N GLY A 147 -7.53 -21.05 22.84
CA GLY A 147 -6.27 -20.35 22.94
C GLY A 147 -5.17 -21.03 23.75
N ASP A 148 -3.98 -20.52 23.52
CA ASP A 148 -2.83 -20.54 24.41
C ASP A 148 -2.00 -19.28 24.15
N GLY A 149 -1.72 -18.54 25.23
CA GLY A 149 -0.76 -17.45 25.16
C GLY A 149 0.64 -18.03 25.08
N ASP A 150 1.38 -17.64 24.05
CA ASP A 150 2.81 -17.94 23.95
C ASP A 150 3.63 -16.63 23.93
N PRO A 151 4.55 -16.42 24.90
CA PRO A 151 5.40 -15.26 24.93
C PRO A 151 6.73 -15.54 24.24
N GLY A 152 6.84 -15.07 22.99
CA GLY A 152 8.08 -14.54 22.44
C GLY A 152 9.18 -15.55 22.07
N ASP A 153 9.24 -15.83 20.77
CA ASP A 153 10.34 -16.54 20.13
C ASP A 153 11.02 -15.56 19.20
N GLY A 154 12.17 -15.04 19.64
CA GLY A 154 13.03 -14.25 18.78
C GLY A 154 13.82 -15.14 17.82
N ASP A 155 13.40 -15.21 16.58
CA ASP A 155 14.23 -15.58 15.45
C ASP A 155 14.16 -14.49 14.36
N GLY A 156 15.32 -13.86 14.15
CA GLY A 156 15.43 -12.71 13.25
C GLY A 156 15.22 -13.09 11.80
N ASP A 157 14.16 -12.55 11.23
CA ASP A 157 14.06 -12.17 9.83
C ASP A 157 14.03 -10.63 9.77
N PRO A 158 14.90 -9.94 9.01
CA PRO A 158 14.84 -8.48 8.85
C PRO A 158 13.74 -8.06 7.85
N THR A 159 12.58 -8.70 7.89
CA THR A 159 11.37 -8.16 7.27
C THR A 159 10.95 -6.92 8.09
N PRO A 160 10.48 -5.84 7.46
CA PRO A 160 9.86 -4.76 8.21
C PRO A 160 8.60 -5.36 8.85
N THR A 161 8.69 -5.72 10.13
CA THR A 161 7.54 -6.25 10.86
C THR A 161 6.43 -5.22 10.81
N CYS A 162 5.29 -5.63 10.27
CA CYS A 162 4.05 -4.90 10.47
C CYS A 162 3.66 -5.08 11.94
N TYR A 163 3.11 -4.04 12.57
CA TYR A 163 2.70 -4.12 13.98
C TYR A 163 1.26 -4.60 14.16
N ILE A 164 0.68 -5.13 13.10
CA ILE A 164 -0.58 -5.85 13.09
C ILE A 164 -0.53 -6.91 12.00
N GLU A 165 -1.11 -8.08 12.30
CA GLU A 165 -1.21 -9.21 11.38
C GLU A 165 -2.55 -9.20 10.64
N ALA A 166 -2.59 -9.84 9.48
CA ALA A 166 -3.83 -10.10 8.78
C ALA A 166 -4.58 -11.30 9.42
N PRO A 167 -5.93 -11.32 9.37
CA PRO A 167 -6.80 -10.26 8.86
C PRO A 167 -7.03 -9.14 9.89
N VAL A 168 -7.25 -7.91 9.41
CA VAL A 168 -7.67 -6.80 10.27
C VAL A 168 -9.03 -7.13 10.93
N PRO A 169 -9.17 -6.95 12.25
CA PRO A 169 -10.46 -7.15 12.92
C PRO A 169 -11.58 -6.28 12.33
N ALA A 170 -12.81 -6.80 12.31
CA ALA A 170 -13.95 -6.05 11.79
C ALA A 170 -14.27 -4.77 12.59
N MET A 171 -13.90 -4.76 13.88
CA MET A 171 -13.95 -3.61 14.78
C MET A 171 -12.65 -3.61 15.59
N PRO A 172 -11.57 -3.02 15.06
CA PRO A 172 -10.33 -2.92 15.83
C PRO A 172 -10.54 -2.00 17.03
N SER A 173 -9.81 -2.27 18.11
CA SER A 173 -9.72 -1.43 19.30
C SER A 173 -8.39 -0.67 19.32
N PHE A 174 -8.35 0.47 19.99
CA PHE A 174 -7.13 1.26 20.06
C PHE A 174 -6.04 0.51 20.81
N ASP A 175 -6.33 -0.02 22.00
CA ASP A 175 -5.33 -0.60 22.88
C ASP A 175 -4.71 -1.89 22.30
N ALA A 176 -5.51 -2.76 21.67
CA ALA A 176 -5.01 -4.04 21.18
C ALA A 176 -4.43 -3.95 19.76
N ASP A 177 -5.08 -3.20 18.86
CA ASP A 177 -4.80 -3.29 17.43
C ASP A 177 -4.05 -2.06 16.89
N ILE A 178 -4.33 -0.86 17.43
CA ILE A 178 -3.81 0.39 16.87
C ILE A 178 -2.60 0.92 17.65
N TRP A 179 -2.58 0.74 18.97
CA TRP A 179 -1.49 1.21 19.81
C TRP A 179 -0.14 0.61 19.40
N PRO A 180 -0.01 -0.71 19.10
CA PRO A 180 1.26 -1.25 18.60
C PRO A 180 1.75 -0.55 17.33
N ILE A 181 0.84 -0.16 16.44
CA ILE A 181 1.17 0.60 15.23
C ILE A 181 1.63 2.01 15.61
N ILE A 182 0.87 2.73 16.44
CA ILE A 182 1.16 4.12 16.79
C ILE A 182 2.45 4.23 17.60
N GLU A 183 2.67 3.37 18.60
CA GLU A 183 3.88 3.39 19.43
C GLU A 183 5.15 3.23 18.59
N ASN A 184 5.13 2.28 17.65
CA ASN A 184 6.31 1.93 16.89
C ASN A 184 6.53 2.75 15.61
N ARG A 185 5.49 3.40 15.06
CA ARG A 185 5.60 4.26 13.86
C ARG A 185 5.64 5.75 14.19
N CYS A 186 4.91 6.18 15.20
CA CYS A 186 4.64 7.60 15.48
C CYS A 186 5.22 8.03 16.84
N GLY A 187 4.97 7.23 17.88
CA GLY A 187 5.42 7.39 19.28
C GLY A 187 6.90 7.14 19.50
N VAL A 188 7.73 7.26 18.46
CA VAL A 188 9.18 7.07 18.55
C VAL A 188 9.89 8.35 19.03
N MET A 189 11.04 8.16 19.68
CA MET A 189 11.85 9.26 20.20
C MET A 189 12.26 10.24 19.09
N GLY A 190 12.03 11.54 19.32
CA GLY A 190 12.30 12.59 18.33
C GLY A 190 11.12 12.89 17.38
N CYS A 191 10.04 12.11 17.46
CA CYS A 191 8.79 12.36 16.74
C CYS A 191 7.67 12.75 17.72
N HIS A 192 6.78 11.81 18.08
CA HIS A 192 5.62 12.09 18.93
C HIS A 192 5.71 11.55 20.35
N ALA A 193 6.78 10.82 20.72
CA ALA A 193 6.97 10.36 22.10
C ALA A 193 6.98 11.51 23.12
N ASN A 194 7.67 12.61 22.80
CA ASN A 194 7.92 13.72 23.73
C ASN A 194 8.25 15.07 23.08
N LEU A 195 8.21 15.17 21.74
CA LEU A 195 8.78 16.31 21.02
C LEU A 195 7.73 17.14 20.27
N SER A 196 6.74 16.48 19.68
CA SER A 196 5.71 17.12 18.85
C SER A 196 4.30 16.78 19.33
N SER A 197 3.40 17.76 19.31
CA SER A 197 1.97 17.53 19.58
C SER A 197 1.29 16.90 18.35
N PRO A 198 0.35 15.96 18.51
CA PRO A 198 -0.07 15.34 19.78
C PRO A 198 1.03 14.45 20.36
N LEU A 199 1.14 14.44 21.70
CA LEU A 199 2.07 13.57 22.42
C LEU A 199 1.51 12.16 22.51
N MET A 200 2.37 11.17 22.33
CA MET A 200 2.01 9.74 22.30
C MET A 200 2.86 8.92 23.30
N PRO A 201 2.73 9.13 24.63
CA PRO A 201 3.64 8.52 25.61
C PRO A 201 3.25 7.10 26.05
N ASP A 202 1.96 6.77 26.00
CA ASP A 202 1.35 5.50 26.36
C ASP A 202 -0.04 5.38 25.71
N ALA A 203 -0.63 4.18 25.66
CA ALA A 203 -1.87 3.94 24.94
C ALA A 203 -3.02 4.86 25.38
N MET A 204 -3.39 4.83 26.67
CA MET A 204 -4.48 5.62 27.22
C MET A 204 -4.31 7.13 26.98
N THR A 205 -3.14 7.67 27.30
CA THR A 205 -2.86 9.10 27.11
C THR A 205 -2.85 9.48 25.63
N THR A 206 -2.38 8.58 24.77
CA THR A 206 -2.37 8.81 23.31
C THR A 206 -3.79 8.83 22.76
N TYR A 207 -4.64 7.90 23.15
CA TYR A 207 -6.04 7.87 22.76
C TYR A 207 -6.72 9.19 23.12
N ASP A 208 -6.60 9.62 24.38
CA ASP A 208 -7.16 10.88 24.88
C ASP A 208 -6.63 12.12 24.14
N ASN A 209 -5.40 12.06 23.63
CA ASN A 209 -4.80 13.14 22.85
C ASN A 209 -5.19 13.14 21.36
N LEU A 210 -5.76 12.05 20.85
CA LEU A 210 -6.09 11.88 19.43
C LEU A 210 -7.58 11.97 19.17
N VAL A 211 -8.39 11.23 19.93
CA VAL A 211 -9.80 11.01 19.59
C VAL A 211 -10.66 12.21 19.97
N SER A 212 -11.37 12.75 18.98
CA SER A 212 -12.20 13.96 19.10
C SER A 212 -11.44 15.21 19.58
N VAL A 213 -10.11 15.23 19.39
CA VAL A 213 -9.26 16.38 19.72
C VAL A 213 -9.00 17.21 18.48
N ALA A 214 -9.23 18.53 18.55
CA ALA A 214 -8.99 19.42 17.42
C ALA A 214 -7.51 19.42 16.97
N ALA A 215 -7.26 19.30 15.66
CA ALA A 215 -5.92 19.41 15.12
C ALA A 215 -5.45 20.87 15.11
N GLY A 216 -4.31 21.16 15.77
CA GLY A 216 -3.76 22.52 15.91
C GLY A 216 -3.29 23.22 14.63
N GLY A 217 -3.63 22.70 13.45
CA GLY A 217 -3.27 23.25 12.15
C GLY A 217 -4.21 22.83 11.02
N ALA A 218 -5.40 22.31 11.31
CA ALA A 218 -6.41 21.97 10.31
C ALA A 218 -7.81 22.24 10.90
N ALA A 219 -8.84 22.31 10.06
CA ALA A 219 -10.23 22.50 10.50
C ALA A 219 -10.91 21.18 10.92
N LEU A 220 -10.11 20.15 11.25
CA LEU A 220 -10.53 18.79 11.52
C LEU A 220 -10.08 18.35 12.92
N ASN A 221 -10.68 17.29 13.44
CA ASN A 221 -10.12 16.59 14.59
C ASN A 221 -8.91 15.74 14.17
N LEU A 222 -8.01 15.44 15.11
CA LEU A 222 -6.88 14.54 14.90
C LEU A 222 -7.42 13.16 14.48
N ILE A 223 -8.38 12.64 15.23
CA ILE A 223 -9.27 11.54 14.85
C ILE A 223 -10.71 11.98 15.07
N GLU A 224 -11.52 11.92 14.01
CA GLU A 224 -12.98 12.01 14.08
C GLU A 224 -13.56 10.59 14.01
N PRO A 225 -14.14 10.07 15.11
CA PRO A 225 -14.82 8.79 15.08
C PRO A 225 -15.85 8.72 13.95
N MET A 226 -15.95 7.56 13.30
CA MET A 226 -16.85 7.29 12.17
C MET A 226 -16.48 7.97 10.84
N SER A 227 -15.41 8.77 10.78
CA SER A 227 -15.03 9.46 9.53
C SER A 227 -13.52 9.60 9.37
N ALA A 228 -12.92 8.71 8.57
CA ALA A 228 -11.53 8.86 8.15
C ALA A 228 -11.30 10.13 7.31
N ASP A 229 -12.27 10.53 6.49
CA ASP A 229 -12.18 11.74 5.66
C ASP A 229 -12.28 13.04 6.47
N ASP A 230 -12.80 12.99 7.70
CA ASP A 230 -12.79 14.13 8.65
C ASP A 230 -11.68 13.98 9.72
N SER A 231 -10.81 12.98 9.59
CA SER A 231 -9.70 12.70 10.51
C SER A 231 -8.38 13.25 9.97
N TYR A 232 -7.81 14.24 10.64
CA TYR A 232 -6.56 14.85 10.19
C TYR A 232 -5.38 13.87 10.17
N MET A 233 -5.33 12.92 11.11
CA MET A 233 -4.31 11.85 11.11
C MET A 233 -4.39 11.03 9.83
N TRP A 234 -5.59 10.69 9.36
CA TRP A 234 -5.76 9.96 8.10
C TRP A 234 -5.17 10.73 6.92
N HIS A 235 -5.44 12.04 6.83
CA HIS A 235 -4.85 12.88 5.79
C HIS A 235 -3.33 12.98 5.88
N LYS A 236 -2.77 12.95 7.09
CA LYS A 236 -1.32 12.90 7.32
C LYS A 236 -0.71 11.60 6.81
N LEU A 237 -1.36 10.46 7.05
CA LEU A 237 -0.93 9.15 6.54
C LEU A 237 -1.00 9.08 5.01
N MET A 238 -2.06 9.66 4.44
CA MET A 238 -2.32 9.63 3.00
C MET A 238 -1.60 10.72 2.19
N GLY A 239 -0.86 11.62 2.85
CA GLY A 239 -0.20 12.75 2.19
C GLY A 239 -1.15 13.78 1.57
N THR A 240 -2.40 13.83 2.04
CA THR A 240 -3.44 14.73 1.53
C THR A 240 -3.75 15.90 2.48
N GLN A 241 -2.96 16.09 3.53
CA GLN A 241 -3.17 17.12 4.55
C GLN A 241 -3.31 18.55 4.00
N THR A 242 -2.64 18.88 2.89
CA THR A 242 -2.74 20.22 2.27
C THR A 242 -4.11 20.47 1.62
N SER A 243 -4.84 19.41 1.26
CA SER A 243 -6.20 19.51 0.71
C SER A 243 -7.24 19.92 1.78
N VAL A 244 -6.93 19.67 3.06
CA VAL A 244 -7.78 20.01 4.22
C VAL A 244 -7.24 21.18 5.03
N MET A 245 -6.52 22.09 4.35
CA MET A 245 -5.86 23.28 4.94
C MET A 245 -4.82 22.95 6.03
N GLY A 246 -4.39 21.69 6.11
CA GLY A 246 -3.30 21.24 6.95
C GLY A 246 -1.92 21.67 6.46
N GLY A 247 -0.91 21.41 7.27
CA GLY A 247 0.48 21.79 6.99
C GLY A 247 1.49 20.68 7.24
N GLY A 248 2.73 20.90 6.77
CA GLY A 248 3.84 19.96 6.88
C GLY A 248 3.76 18.80 5.88
N SER A 249 4.65 17.82 6.05
CA SER A 249 4.73 16.63 5.20
C SER A 249 3.73 15.55 5.61
N ALA A 250 3.59 14.55 4.74
CA ALA A 250 3.00 13.26 5.07
C ALA A 250 3.77 12.62 6.24
N MET A 251 3.06 11.84 7.06
CA MET A 251 3.60 11.10 8.19
C MET A 251 3.35 9.60 7.99
N PRO A 252 4.20 8.72 8.54
CA PRO A 252 5.39 9.03 9.33
C PRO A 252 6.58 9.47 8.48
N LEU A 253 7.46 10.32 9.04
CA LEU A 253 8.69 10.76 8.36
C LEU A 253 9.76 9.66 8.29
N THR A 254 9.62 8.62 9.12
CA THR A 254 10.60 7.55 9.31
C THR A 254 10.54 6.47 8.23
N GLY A 255 9.59 6.54 7.31
CA GLY A 255 9.43 5.57 6.22
C GLY A 255 7.96 5.26 5.95
N ALA A 256 7.69 4.38 5.00
CA ALA A 256 6.33 3.93 4.70
C ALA A 256 5.80 2.96 5.77
N MET A 257 4.50 2.99 6.01
CA MET A 257 3.77 2.03 6.87
C MET A 257 3.30 0.83 6.06
N CYS A 258 3.07 -0.30 6.72
CA CYS A 258 2.46 -1.45 6.07
C CYS A 258 1.03 -1.14 5.61
N PRO A 259 0.53 -1.79 4.54
CA PRO A 259 -0.81 -1.52 4.02
C PRO A 259 -1.87 -2.06 4.99
N ILE A 260 -1.55 -3.17 5.68
CA ILE A 260 -2.39 -3.76 6.72
C ILE A 260 -2.52 -2.84 7.94
N GLU A 261 -1.46 -2.10 8.31
CA GLU A 261 -1.51 -1.09 9.37
C GLU A 261 -2.40 0.10 8.96
N ILE A 262 -2.28 0.55 7.71
CA ILE A 262 -3.13 1.60 7.16
C ILE A 262 -4.60 1.14 7.13
N GLN A 263 -4.85 -0.11 6.75
CA GLN A 263 -6.17 -0.72 6.78
C GLN A 263 -6.73 -0.80 8.20
N ALA A 264 -5.93 -1.21 9.18
CA ALA A 264 -6.33 -1.28 10.58
C ALA A 264 -6.74 0.10 11.12
N ILE A 265 -5.91 1.12 10.88
CA ILE A 265 -6.23 2.50 11.27
C ILE A 265 -7.51 2.99 10.58
N TYR A 266 -7.67 2.73 9.29
CA TYR A 266 -8.91 3.10 8.58
C TYR A 266 -10.14 2.40 9.17
N ALA A 267 -10.06 1.09 9.41
CA ALA A 267 -11.14 0.31 9.98
C ALA A 267 -11.50 0.82 11.37
N TRP A 268 -10.51 1.02 12.24
CA TRP A 268 -10.69 1.56 13.59
C TRP A 268 -11.38 2.92 13.59
N ILE A 269 -10.93 3.87 12.78
CA ILE A 269 -11.57 5.20 12.70
C ILE A 269 -13.04 5.06 12.28
N ASN A 270 -13.31 4.30 11.22
CA ASN A 270 -14.65 4.18 10.66
C ASN A 270 -15.58 3.26 11.48
N SER A 271 -15.04 2.40 12.35
CA SER A 271 -15.81 1.62 13.33
C SER A 271 -16.11 2.39 14.62
N GLY A 272 -15.72 3.66 14.70
CA GLY A 272 -16.04 4.55 15.83
C GLY A 272 -14.88 4.83 16.77
N ALA A 273 -13.65 4.50 16.36
CA ALA A 273 -12.42 4.75 17.10
C ALA A 273 -12.52 4.28 18.56
N GLU A 274 -12.88 3.01 18.77
CA GLU A 274 -13.00 2.43 20.12
C GLU A 274 -11.64 2.41 20.83
N LEU A 275 -11.63 2.67 22.14
CA LEU A 275 -10.45 2.47 22.98
C LEU A 275 -10.13 0.97 23.11
#